data_AF-A0A7X5IR44-F1
#
_entry.id   AF-A0A7X5IR44-F1
#
_cell.length_a   1.000
_cell.length_b   1.000
_cell.length_c   1.000
_cell.angle_alpha   90.00
_cell.angle_beta   90.00
_cell.angle_gamma   90.00
#
_symmetry.space_group_name_H-M   'P 1'
#
loop_
_entity.id
_entity.type
_entity.pdbx_description
1 polymer ?
#
loop_
_entity_poly.entity_id
_entity_poly.type
_entity_poly.pdbx_seq_one_letter_code
_entity_poly.pdbx_strand_id
1 'polypeptide(L)'
;MERTLYENCLIILKNELMVALGCTEPIAIAYAAARAREALEDTPIRCTVRCSGNIVKNVMGVTVPNSGGLRGIEVAAVLGVVGGDAQRELQVLESVTADDIERAKALLAAGFCTCELVEDVENLYVEVLLNGADGHTASAEVRDRHNNVTRVTRDGAALFARESAQAQPRSAGDKSLLSVESILEFADEVSFADIEEVIGRQVEYNTAISNEGLSGVYGAQAGRVLLGTGQPADPRTRAKAAAAAGSD
;
A
#
# COMPACT_ATOMS: atom_id res chain seq x y z
N MET A 1 -9.25 25.09 22.09
CA MET A 1 -8.64 25.11 20.74
C MET A 1 -9.25 26.15 19.80
N GLU A 2 -8.43 26.82 19.01
CA GLU A 2 -8.86 27.72 17.94
C GLU A 2 -9.55 26.95 16.80
N ARG A 3 -10.69 27.46 16.30
CA ARG A 3 -11.52 26.75 15.32
C ARG A 3 -10.77 26.40 14.02
N THR A 4 -9.93 27.30 13.51
CA THR A 4 -9.17 27.06 12.28
C THR A 4 -8.19 25.91 12.46
N LEU A 5 -7.54 25.84 13.63
CA LEU A 5 -6.60 24.78 13.96
C LEU A 5 -7.33 23.44 14.15
N TYR A 6 -8.52 23.47 14.76
CA TYR A 6 -9.39 22.29 14.91
C TYR A 6 -9.78 21.70 13.56
N GLU A 7 -10.30 22.53 12.65
CA GLU A 7 -10.70 22.12 11.31
C GLU A 7 -9.49 21.63 10.50
N ASN A 8 -8.33 22.26 10.65
CA ASN A 8 -7.08 21.84 10.03
C ASN A 8 -6.63 20.44 10.49
N CYS A 9 -6.67 20.17 11.80
CA CYS A 9 -6.35 18.84 12.35
C CYS A 9 -7.30 17.76 11.82
N LEU A 10 -8.60 18.03 11.73
CA LEU A 10 -9.58 17.09 11.15
C LEU A 10 -9.29 16.77 9.69
N ILE A 11 -8.95 17.79 8.90
CA ILE A 11 -8.61 17.62 7.49
C ILE A 11 -7.35 16.76 7.36
N ILE A 12 -6.30 17.06 8.11
CA ILE A 12 -5.05 16.28 8.09
C ILE A 12 -5.33 14.83 8.49
N LEU A 13 -6.07 14.61 9.58
CA LEU A 13 -6.41 13.28 10.08
C LEU A 13 -7.13 12.44 9.01
N LYS A 14 -8.13 13.02 8.34
CA LYS A 14 -8.91 12.37 7.27
C LYS A 14 -8.06 12.00 6.05
N ASN A 15 -7.10 12.84 5.69
CA ASN A 15 -6.23 12.60 4.53
C ASN A 15 -5.11 11.60 4.80
N GLU A 16 -4.62 11.53 6.04
CA GLU A 16 -3.49 10.67 6.39
C GLU A 16 -3.93 9.26 6.82
N LEU A 17 -5.13 9.11 7.42
CA LEU A 17 -5.68 7.80 7.84
C LEU A 17 -6.47 7.11 6.72
N MET A 18 -5.78 6.73 5.66
CA MET A 18 -6.32 5.92 4.57
C MET A 18 -6.23 4.42 4.86
N VAL A 19 -7.15 3.64 4.31
CA VAL A 19 -7.09 2.16 4.36
C VAL A 19 -6.07 1.67 3.34
N ALA A 20 -5.21 0.75 3.74
CA ALA A 20 -4.24 0.10 2.87
C ALA A 20 -4.29 -1.42 3.08
N LEU A 21 -3.96 -2.17 2.04
CA LEU A 21 -3.77 -3.62 2.14
C LEU A 21 -2.30 -3.91 2.47
N GLY A 22 -2.00 -4.27 3.72
CA GLY A 22 -0.65 -4.69 4.13
C GLY A 22 0.44 -3.63 3.90
N CYS A 23 1.68 -4.08 3.65
CA CYS A 23 2.79 -3.17 3.34
C CYS A 23 2.48 -2.38 2.06
N THR A 24 2.68 -1.06 2.11
CA THR A 24 2.29 -0.18 1.00
C THR A 24 3.27 -0.25 -0.18
N GLU A 25 4.48 -0.76 0.02
CA GLU A 25 5.50 -0.92 -1.03
C GLU A 25 5.13 -1.98 -2.09
N PRO A 26 4.75 -3.24 -1.76
CA PRO A 26 4.25 -4.16 -2.79
C PRO A 26 2.98 -3.63 -3.46
N ILE A 27 2.14 -2.91 -2.74
CA ILE A 27 0.95 -2.28 -3.31
C ILE A 27 1.30 -1.19 -4.32
N ALA A 28 2.32 -0.37 -4.09
CA ALA A 28 2.77 0.63 -5.05
C ALA A 28 3.24 0.00 -6.37
N ILE A 29 3.93 -1.15 -6.30
CA ILE A 29 4.33 -1.93 -7.49
C ILE A 29 3.11 -2.49 -8.22
N ALA A 30 2.18 -3.12 -7.50
CA ALA A 30 0.95 -3.64 -8.07
C ALA A 30 0.10 -2.55 -8.72
N TYR A 31 0.03 -1.38 -8.08
CA TYR A 31 -0.70 -0.22 -8.57
C TYR A 31 -0.07 0.35 -9.85
N ALA A 32 1.25 0.53 -9.88
CA ALA A 32 1.97 0.90 -11.11
C ALA A 32 1.72 -0.12 -12.24
N ALA A 33 1.77 -1.42 -11.92
CA ALA A 33 1.52 -2.48 -12.90
C ALA A 33 0.09 -2.46 -13.48
N ALA A 34 -0.92 -2.26 -12.62
CA ALA A 34 -2.31 -2.12 -13.07
C ALA A 34 -2.50 -0.88 -13.97
N ARG A 35 -1.87 0.25 -13.61
CA ARG A 35 -1.91 1.49 -14.42
C ARG A 35 -1.20 1.33 -15.77
N ALA A 36 -0.05 0.65 -15.80
CA ALA A 36 0.66 0.35 -17.04
C ALA A 36 -0.16 -0.57 -17.95
N ARG A 37 -0.85 -1.57 -17.39
CA ARG A 37 -1.75 -2.47 -18.13
C ARG A 37 -2.91 -1.73 -18.77
N GLU A 38 -3.59 -0.85 -18.03
CA GLU A 38 -4.67 -0.02 -18.58
C GLU A 38 -4.21 0.82 -19.77
N ALA A 39 -3.00 1.36 -19.70
CA ALA A 39 -2.42 2.17 -20.78
C ALA A 39 -1.99 1.34 -22.01
N LEU A 40 -1.66 0.07 -21.82
CA LEU A 40 -1.16 -0.79 -22.88
C LEU A 40 -2.24 -1.11 -23.93
N GLU A 41 -3.47 -1.38 -23.48
CA GLU A 41 -4.59 -1.84 -24.33
C GLU A 41 -4.26 -3.06 -25.21
N ASP A 42 -3.32 -3.90 -24.78
CA ASP A 42 -2.83 -5.10 -25.45
C ASP A 42 -2.52 -6.18 -24.38
N THR A 43 -2.40 -7.44 -24.79
CA THR A 43 -1.98 -8.56 -23.95
C THR A 43 -0.51 -8.40 -23.59
N PRO A 44 -0.16 -8.17 -22.31
CA PRO A 44 1.24 -8.09 -21.89
C PRO A 44 1.94 -9.45 -22.09
N ILE A 45 3.12 -9.44 -22.70
CA ILE A 45 3.99 -10.62 -22.89
C ILE A 45 5.28 -10.54 -22.07
N ARG A 46 5.66 -9.35 -21.60
CA ARG A 46 6.80 -9.14 -20.71
C ARG A 46 6.55 -7.97 -19.78
N CYS A 47 7.03 -8.09 -18.55
CA CYS A 47 7.00 -7.05 -17.52
C CYS A 47 8.41 -6.81 -16.97
N THR A 48 8.80 -5.55 -16.86
CA THR A 48 10.01 -5.14 -16.15
C THR A 48 9.63 -4.15 -15.06
N VAL A 49 10.03 -4.44 -13.82
CA VAL A 49 9.90 -3.53 -12.69
C VAL A 49 11.24 -2.87 -12.43
N ARG A 50 11.27 -1.54 -12.44
CA ARG A 50 12.42 -0.73 -12.06
C ARG A 50 12.10 -0.04 -10.75
N CYS A 51 12.94 -0.19 -9.73
CA CYS A 51 12.62 0.42 -8.44
C CYS A 51 13.86 0.82 -7.64
N SER A 52 13.66 1.72 -6.67
CA SER A 52 14.73 2.16 -5.76
C SER A 52 15.22 1.02 -4.86
N GLY A 53 16.44 1.17 -4.34
CA GLY A 53 16.98 0.21 -3.37
C GLY A 53 16.13 0.05 -2.11
N ASN A 54 15.41 1.09 -1.69
CA ASN A 54 14.50 1.01 -0.55
C ASN A 54 13.26 0.17 -0.84
N ILE A 55 12.68 0.26 -2.04
CA ILE A 55 11.61 -0.65 -2.50
C ILE A 55 12.13 -2.08 -2.55
N VAL A 56 13.30 -2.31 -3.17
CA VAL A 56 13.87 -3.67 -3.26
C VAL A 56 14.03 -4.29 -1.87
N LYS A 57 14.66 -3.56 -0.95
CA LYS A 57 14.87 -4.00 0.44
C LYS A 57 13.55 -4.33 1.15
N ASN A 58 12.51 -3.51 0.98
CA ASN A 58 11.25 -3.67 1.71
C ASN A 58 10.32 -4.74 1.12
N VAL A 59 10.42 -5.04 -0.18
CA VAL A 59 9.46 -5.93 -0.85
C VAL A 59 10.00 -7.33 -1.09
N MET A 60 11.33 -7.50 -1.24
CA MET A 60 11.96 -8.77 -1.63
C MET A 60 11.48 -9.99 -0.82
N GLY A 61 11.29 -9.83 0.49
CA GLY A 61 10.88 -10.91 1.40
C GLY A 61 9.43 -10.86 1.87
N VAL A 62 8.65 -9.88 1.42
CA VAL A 62 7.32 -9.59 1.97
C VAL A 62 6.24 -10.34 1.21
N THR A 63 5.29 -10.90 1.96
CA THR A 63 4.08 -11.51 1.39
C THR A 63 3.21 -10.43 0.76
N VAL A 64 2.90 -10.61 -0.52
CA VAL A 64 2.04 -9.69 -1.24
C VAL A 64 0.58 -9.92 -0.79
N PRO A 65 -0.18 -8.87 -0.46
CA PRO A 65 -1.58 -9.01 -0.06
C PRO A 65 -2.42 -9.75 -1.11
N ASN A 66 -3.37 -10.58 -0.66
CA ASN A 66 -4.27 -11.37 -1.51
C ASN A 66 -3.57 -12.25 -2.57
N SER A 67 -2.30 -12.59 -2.38
CA SER A 67 -1.51 -13.38 -3.33
C SER A 67 -1.57 -14.90 -3.11
N GLY A 68 -2.28 -15.37 -2.08
CA GLY A 68 -2.22 -16.76 -1.64
C GLY A 68 -0.88 -17.15 -1.00
N GLY A 69 -0.16 -16.19 -0.41
CA GLY A 69 1.10 -16.41 0.31
C GLY A 69 2.37 -16.23 -0.54
N LEU A 70 2.24 -15.80 -1.79
CA LEU A 70 3.36 -15.47 -2.65
C LEU A 70 4.07 -14.19 -2.19
N ARG A 71 5.37 -14.08 -2.51
CA ARG A 71 6.24 -13.03 -1.97
C ARG A 71 7.13 -12.42 -3.05
N GLY A 72 7.51 -11.16 -2.86
CA GLY A 72 8.50 -10.49 -3.69
C GLY A 72 7.92 -9.51 -4.72
N ILE A 73 8.84 -8.86 -5.43
CA ILE A 73 8.56 -7.73 -6.32
C ILE A 73 7.82 -8.19 -7.58
N GLU A 74 8.30 -9.28 -8.18
CA GLU A 74 7.71 -9.86 -9.39
C GLU A 74 6.27 -10.31 -9.12
N VAL A 75 6.00 -10.88 -7.95
CA VAL A 75 4.65 -11.28 -7.54
C VAL A 75 3.72 -10.07 -7.49
N ALA A 76 4.16 -8.97 -6.87
CA ALA A 76 3.37 -7.75 -6.77
C ALA A 76 3.02 -7.18 -8.15
N ALA A 77 4.01 -7.09 -9.04
CA ALA A 77 3.79 -6.59 -10.39
C ALA A 77 2.87 -7.50 -11.19
N VAL A 78 3.10 -8.82 -11.18
CA VAL A 78 2.29 -9.77 -11.94
C VAL A 78 0.84 -9.78 -11.47
N LEU A 79 0.58 -9.74 -10.16
CA LEU A 79 -0.78 -9.65 -9.64
C LEU A 79 -1.47 -8.35 -10.03
N GLY A 80 -0.74 -7.22 -9.99
CA GLY A 80 -1.23 -5.95 -10.51
C GLY A 80 -1.62 -6.03 -11.99
N VAL A 81 -0.82 -6.73 -12.82
CA VAL A 81 -1.15 -6.98 -14.22
C VAL A 81 -2.37 -7.89 -14.37
N VAL A 82 -2.45 -9.04 -13.71
CA VAL A 82 -3.51 -10.01 -14.04
C VAL A 82 -4.86 -9.72 -13.39
N GLY A 83 -4.89 -9.15 -12.18
CA GLY A 83 -6.11 -9.01 -11.38
C GLY A 83 -6.24 -7.68 -10.62
N GLY A 84 -5.23 -6.81 -10.68
CA GLY A 84 -5.26 -5.52 -10.00
C GLY A 84 -6.31 -4.56 -10.58
N ASP A 85 -7.03 -3.85 -9.72
CA ASP A 85 -7.99 -2.78 -10.07
C ASP A 85 -7.37 -1.42 -9.74
N ALA A 86 -6.91 -0.69 -10.77
CA ALA A 86 -6.20 0.57 -10.55
C ALA A 86 -7.11 1.67 -9.97
N GLN A 87 -8.44 1.55 -10.08
CA GLN A 87 -9.36 2.53 -9.49
C GLN A 87 -9.38 2.47 -7.95
N ARG A 88 -8.85 1.39 -7.36
CA ARG A 88 -8.79 1.18 -5.91
C ARG A 88 -7.51 1.68 -5.24
N GLU A 89 -6.57 2.26 -5.99
CA GLU A 89 -5.30 2.79 -5.47
C GLU A 89 -4.58 1.84 -4.49
N LEU A 90 -4.55 2.15 -3.19
CA LEU A 90 -3.89 1.35 -2.15
C LEU A 90 -4.61 0.04 -1.82
N GLN A 91 -5.77 -0.18 -2.42
CA GLN A 91 -6.55 -1.42 -2.37
C GLN A 91 -6.56 -2.13 -3.74
N VAL A 92 -5.61 -1.83 -4.63
CA VAL A 92 -5.52 -2.41 -6.00
C VAL A 92 -5.66 -3.93 -6.06
N LEU A 93 -5.22 -4.66 -5.02
CA LEU A 93 -5.28 -6.12 -4.98
C LEU A 93 -6.55 -6.68 -4.28
N GLU A 94 -7.50 -5.84 -3.90
CA GLU A 94 -8.72 -6.27 -3.19
C GLU A 94 -9.59 -7.20 -4.05
N SER A 95 -9.65 -6.95 -5.35
CA SER A 95 -10.45 -7.71 -6.31
C SER A 95 -9.77 -8.98 -6.85
N VAL A 96 -8.54 -9.29 -6.40
CA VAL A 96 -7.79 -10.46 -6.89
C VAL A 96 -8.51 -11.75 -6.54
N THR A 97 -8.71 -12.59 -7.54
CA THR A 97 -9.38 -13.89 -7.40
C THR A 97 -8.40 -15.06 -7.35
N ALA A 98 -8.90 -16.26 -7.03
CA ALA A 98 -8.10 -17.48 -7.09
C ALA A 98 -7.56 -17.76 -8.51
N ASP A 99 -8.35 -17.48 -9.54
CA ASP A 99 -7.95 -17.66 -10.94
C ASP A 99 -6.82 -16.69 -11.32
N ASP A 100 -6.86 -15.46 -10.81
CA ASP A 100 -5.79 -14.48 -11.00
C ASP A 100 -4.48 -14.95 -10.34
N ILE A 101 -4.57 -15.55 -9.14
CA ILE A 101 -3.41 -16.13 -8.46
C ILE A 101 -2.81 -17.27 -9.29
N GLU A 102 -3.61 -18.17 -9.86
CA GLU A 102 -3.11 -19.26 -10.69
C GLU A 102 -2.48 -18.75 -12.00
N ARG A 103 -3.09 -17.73 -12.64
CA ARG A 103 -2.49 -17.05 -13.78
C ARG A 103 -1.16 -16.38 -13.43
N ALA A 104 -1.09 -15.72 -12.27
CA ALA A 104 0.13 -15.10 -11.80
C ALA A 104 1.25 -16.13 -11.60
N LYS A 105 0.95 -17.28 -10.97
CA LYS A 105 1.92 -18.38 -10.82
C LYS A 105 2.45 -18.87 -12.16
N ALA A 106 1.57 -19.06 -13.15
CA ALA A 106 1.98 -19.49 -14.49
C ALA A 106 2.91 -18.48 -15.17
N LEU A 107 2.60 -17.18 -15.10
CA LEU A 107 3.43 -16.13 -15.66
C LEU A 107 4.80 -16.02 -14.95
N LEU A 108 4.81 -16.10 -13.61
CA LEU A 108 6.04 -16.09 -12.83
C LEU A 108 6.94 -17.28 -13.19
N ALA A 109 6.38 -18.48 -13.33
CA ALA A 109 7.12 -19.67 -13.76
C ALA A 109 7.69 -19.54 -15.19
N ALA A 110 7.02 -18.78 -16.05
CA ALA A 110 7.48 -18.49 -17.41
C ALA A 110 8.54 -17.36 -17.48
N GLY A 111 8.93 -16.76 -16.35
CA GLY A 111 9.88 -15.63 -16.34
C GLY A 111 9.30 -14.35 -16.95
N PHE A 112 7.98 -14.18 -16.90
CA PHE A 112 7.28 -13.03 -17.47
C PHE A 112 7.74 -11.69 -16.90
N CYS A 113 8.13 -11.67 -15.62
CA CYS A 113 8.50 -10.45 -14.90
C CYS A 113 9.95 -10.48 -14.42
N THR A 114 10.66 -9.37 -14.59
CA THR A 114 12.02 -9.16 -14.05
C THR A 114 12.08 -7.87 -13.24
N CYS A 115 12.95 -7.82 -12.22
CA CYS A 115 13.22 -6.61 -11.44
C CYS A 115 14.62 -6.04 -11.74
N GLU A 116 14.72 -4.72 -11.83
CA GLU A 116 15.94 -3.94 -12.03
C GLU A 116 16.07 -2.87 -10.92
N LEU A 117 17.26 -2.73 -10.35
CA LEU A 117 17.57 -1.67 -9.40
C LEU A 117 17.84 -0.37 -10.14
N VAL A 118 17.26 0.72 -9.66
CA VAL A 118 17.58 2.08 -10.11
C VAL A 118 18.32 2.80 -8.98
N GLU A 119 19.52 3.29 -9.30
CA GLU A 119 20.37 4.08 -8.41
C GLU A 119 20.06 5.58 -8.59
N ASP A 120 20.46 6.40 -7.60
CA ASP A 120 20.32 7.86 -7.62
C ASP A 120 18.89 8.40 -7.83
N VAL A 121 17.89 7.65 -7.33
CA VAL A 121 16.46 8.04 -7.30
C VAL A 121 15.95 8.21 -5.87
N GLU A 122 14.74 8.77 -5.72
CA GLU A 122 14.12 8.94 -4.41
C GLU A 122 13.87 7.58 -3.71
N ASN A 123 13.71 7.62 -2.38
CA ASN A 123 13.43 6.42 -1.59
C ASN A 123 12.20 5.65 -2.08
N LEU A 124 11.17 6.36 -2.55
CA LEU A 124 10.02 5.75 -3.18
C LEU A 124 10.05 6.04 -4.68
N TYR A 125 10.53 5.07 -5.44
CA TYR A 125 10.52 5.08 -6.90
C TYR A 125 10.17 3.70 -7.42
N VAL A 126 9.14 3.63 -8.27
CA VAL A 126 8.74 2.43 -9.00
C VAL A 126 8.35 2.83 -10.42
N GLU A 127 8.92 2.18 -11.42
CA GLU A 127 8.47 2.21 -12.81
C GLU A 127 8.17 0.77 -13.25
N VAL A 128 6.98 0.54 -13.80
CA VAL A 128 6.62 -0.74 -14.44
C VAL A 128 6.54 -0.52 -15.93
N LEU A 129 7.27 -1.35 -16.69
CA LEU A 129 7.28 -1.35 -18.15
C LEU A 129 6.65 -2.65 -18.65
N LEU A 130 5.71 -2.55 -19.57
CA LEU A 130 5.05 -3.67 -20.22
C LEU A 130 5.32 -3.66 -21.73
N ASN A 131 5.62 -4.83 -22.27
CA ASN A 131 5.61 -5.09 -23.71
C ASN A 131 4.38 -5.92 -24.05
N GLY A 132 3.60 -5.47 -25.03
CA GLY A 132 2.42 -6.13 -25.55
C GLY A 132 2.73 -7.10 -26.70
N ALA A 133 1.80 -8.02 -26.97
CA ALA A 133 1.92 -9.01 -28.03
C ALA A 133 1.91 -8.38 -29.44
N ASP A 134 1.20 -7.26 -29.61
CA ASP A 134 1.07 -6.53 -30.87
C ASP A 134 2.22 -5.52 -31.08
N GLY A 135 3.24 -5.57 -30.21
CA GLY A 135 4.44 -4.72 -30.29
C GLY A 135 4.29 -3.36 -29.61
N HIS A 136 3.12 -3.06 -29.04
CA HIS A 136 2.91 -1.87 -28.23
C HIS A 136 3.67 -1.96 -26.90
N THR A 137 3.98 -0.81 -26.33
CA THR A 137 4.62 -0.70 -25.01
C THR A 137 3.88 0.28 -24.14
N ALA A 138 3.90 0.05 -22.83
CA ALA A 138 3.36 1.00 -21.87
C ALA A 138 4.21 1.03 -20.60
N SER A 139 4.18 2.16 -19.91
CA SER A 139 4.79 2.27 -18.59
C SER A 139 3.97 3.12 -17.64
N ALA A 140 4.13 2.87 -16.34
CA ALA A 140 3.62 3.72 -15.28
C ALA A 140 4.68 3.92 -14.19
N GLU A 141 4.80 5.15 -13.71
CA GLU A 141 5.77 5.59 -12.71
C GLU A 141 5.04 6.09 -11.46
N VAL A 142 5.47 5.63 -10.29
CA VAL A 142 5.02 6.06 -8.96
C VAL A 142 6.22 6.60 -8.17
N ARG A 143 6.10 7.82 -7.65
CA ARG A 143 7.16 8.50 -6.89
C ARG A 143 6.62 9.21 -5.65
N ASP A 144 7.48 9.40 -4.66
CA ASP A 144 7.26 10.14 -3.40
C ASP A 144 6.20 9.56 -2.45
N ARG A 145 4.99 9.28 -2.94
CA ARG A 145 3.90 8.61 -2.21
C ARG A 145 3.44 7.35 -2.93
N HIS A 146 3.02 6.35 -2.17
CA HIS A 146 2.68 5.00 -2.67
C HIS A 146 1.54 4.96 -3.71
N ASN A 147 0.69 6.00 -3.75
CA ASN A 147 -0.39 6.16 -4.73
C ASN A 147 -0.16 7.32 -5.72
N ASN A 148 1.00 7.99 -5.68
CA ASN A 148 1.27 9.14 -6.53
C ASN A 148 1.89 8.71 -7.86
N VAL A 149 1.02 8.39 -8.82
CA VAL A 149 1.42 8.17 -10.21
C VAL A 149 1.90 9.49 -10.79
N THR A 150 3.15 9.57 -11.23
CA THR A 150 3.75 10.77 -11.83
C THR A 150 3.75 10.73 -13.34
N ARG A 151 3.78 9.53 -13.95
CA ARG A 151 3.83 9.39 -15.40
C ARG A 151 3.18 8.09 -15.85
N VAL A 152 2.42 8.15 -16.94
CA VAL A 152 1.95 6.96 -17.67
C VAL A 152 2.17 7.17 -19.16
N THR A 153 2.75 6.18 -19.83
CA THR A 153 3.08 6.25 -21.25
C THR A 153 2.55 5.06 -22.03
N ARG A 154 2.30 5.29 -23.32
CA ARG A 154 2.09 4.26 -24.34
C ARG A 154 2.92 4.59 -25.57
N ASP A 155 3.72 3.65 -26.05
CA ASP A 155 4.61 3.81 -27.21
C ASP A 155 5.51 5.05 -27.12
N GLY A 156 5.98 5.34 -25.91
CA GLY A 156 6.80 6.52 -25.59
C GLY A 156 6.03 7.84 -25.47
N ALA A 157 4.76 7.90 -25.88
CA ALA A 157 3.91 9.07 -25.70
C ALA A 157 3.31 9.11 -24.29
N ALA A 158 3.37 10.27 -23.63
CA ALA A 158 2.78 10.44 -22.30
C ALA A 158 1.25 10.58 -22.40
N LEU A 159 0.53 9.62 -21.81
CA LEU A 159 -0.92 9.69 -21.61
C LEU A 159 -1.27 10.49 -20.35
N PHE A 160 -0.37 10.46 -19.37
CA PHE A 160 -0.44 11.23 -18.14
C PHE A 160 0.97 11.63 -17.70
N ALA A 161 1.14 12.88 -17.26
CA ALA A 161 2.37 13.35 -16.65
C ALA A 161 2.06 14.45 -15.63
N ARG A 162 2.67 14.35 -14.45
CA ARG A 162 2.63 15.34 -13.39
C ARG A 162 4.02 15.49 -12.79
N GLU A 163 4.47 16.71 -12.58
CA GLU A 163 5.73 16.95 -11.86
C GLU A 163 5.61 16.45 -10.42
N SER A 164 6.64 15.74 -9.92
CA SER A 164 6.72 15.19 -8.57
C SER A 164 6.46 16.24 -7.48
N ALA A 165 6.82 17.50 -7.74
CA ALA A 165 6.68 18.61 -6.80
C ALA A 165 5.33 19.35 -6.81
N GLN A 166 4.40 19.06 -7.73
CA GLN A 166 3.14 19.81 -7.82
C GLN A 166 1.91 18.94 -7.63
N ALA A 167 1.49 18.81 -6.37
CA ALA A 167 0.18 19.23 -5.89
C ALA A 167 -0.04 18.60 -4.51
N GLN A 168 0.16 19.40 -3.45
CA GLN A 168 -0.76 19.26 -2.33
C GLN A 168 -2.17 19.46 -2.93
N PRO A 169 -3.10 18.51 -2.78
CA PRO A 169 -4.49 18.90 -2.96
C PRO A 169 -4.72 20.08 -2.01
N ARG A 170 -5.36 21.15 -2.49
CA ARG A 170 -5.75 22.32 -1.68
C ARG A 170 -6.56 21.94 -0.42
N SER A 171 -6.94 20.67 -0.27
CA SER A 171 -7.67 20.07 0.84
C SER A 171 -6.83 19.16 1.75
N ALA A 172 -5.50 19.15 1.70
CA ALA A 172 -4.66 18.26 2.53
C ALA A 172 -4.46 18.73 3.99
N GLY A 173 -4.87 19.96 4.30
CA GLY A 173 -4.55 20.64 5.56
C GLY A 173 -3.10 21.14 5.59
N ASP A 174 -2.85 22.17 6.39
CA ASP A 174 -1.55 22.80 6.54
C ASP A 174 -0.79 22.19 7.72
N LYS A 175 0.13 21.28 7.40
CA LYS A 175 1.00 20.62 8.40
C LYS A 175 1.95 21.60 9.10
N SER A 176 2.21 22.79 8.54
CA SER A 176 3.08 23.79 9.17
C SER A 176 2.45 24.46 10.39
N LEU A 177 1.12 24.35 10.53
CA LEU A 177 0.36 24.83 11.68
C LEU A 177 0.33 23.82 12.85
N LEU A 178 0.86 22.61 12.66
CA LEU A 178 0.90 21.59 13.71
C LEU A 178 2.05 21.82 14.69
N SER A 179 1.74 21.72 15.98
CA SER A 179 2.71 21.61 17.06
C SER A 179 2.32 20.44 17.97
N VAL A 180 3.25 19.93 18.78
CA VAL A 180 2.92 18.88 19.75
C VAL A 180 1.82 19.36 20.71
N GLU A 181 1.87 20.62 21.11
CA GLU A 181 0.85 21.26 21.96
C GLU A 181 -0.52 21.27 21.29
N SER A 182 -0.62 21.67 20.02
CA SER A 182 -1.91 21.71 19.32
C SER A 182 -2.49 20.34 19.01
N ILE A 183 -1.63 19.33 18.78
CA ILE A 183 -2.06 17.94 18.62
C ILE A 183 -2.64 17.40 19.93
N LEU A 184 -2.02 17.71 21.07
CA LEU A 184 -2.53 17.31 22.38
C LEU A 184 -3.85 18.02 22.72
N GLU A 185 -3.91 19.34 22.52
CA GLU A 185 -5.14 20.12 22.72
C GLU A 185 -6.29 19.57 21.84
N PHE A 186 -6.01 19.27 20.57
CA PHE A 186 -6.99 18.64 19.69
C PHE A 186 -7.43 17.27 20.22
N ALA A 187 -6.51 16.41 20.66
CA ALA A 187 -6.85 15.09 21.18
C ALA A 187 -7.73 15.15 22.45
N ASP A 188 -7.54 16.17 23.28
CA ASP A 188 -8.33 16.38 24.50
C ASP A 188 -9.70 17.01 24.23
N GLU A 189 -9.83 17.84 23.18
CA GLU A 189 -11.05 18.61 22.89
C GLU A 189 -11.91 18.07 21.74
N VAL A 190 -11.39 17.17 20.90
CA VAL A 190 -12.08 16.70 19.69
C VAL A 190 -13.42 16.06 20.02
N SER A 191 -14.46 16.48 19.30
CA SER A 191 -15.76 15.82 19.34
C SER A 191 -15.65 14.44 18.74
N PHE A 192 -16.06 13.41 19.50
CA PHE A 192 -16.07 12.04 18.99
C PHE A 192 -16.85 11.90 17.68
N ALA A 193 -17.96 12.64 17.53
CA ALA A 193 -18.78 12.62 16.32
C ALA A 193 -18.01 13.06 15.05
N ASP A 194 -17.00 13.92 15.19
CA ASP A 194 -16.22 14.42 14.04
C ASP A 194 -15.16 13.43 13.56
N ILE A 195 -14.79 12.46 14.41
CA ILE A 195 -13.75 11.45 14.15
C ILE A 195 -14.29 10.01 14.13
N GLU A 196 -15.55 9.80 14.50
CA GLU A 196 -16.17 8.48 14.65
C GLU A 196 -16.00 7.62 13.40
N GLU A 197 -16.23 8.17 12.22
CA GLU A 197 -16.07 7.45 10.95
C GLU A 197 -14.62 7.00 10.73
N VAL A 198 -13.66 7.92 10.88
CA VAL A 198 -12.24 7.64 10.56
C VAL A 198 -11.61 6.73 11.60
N ILE A 199 -11.73 7.08 12.88
CA ILE A 199 -11.14 6.30 13.98
C ILE A 199 -11.92 5.02 14.21
N GLY A 200 -13.25 5.04 14.12
CA GLY A 200 -14.09 3.86 14.29
C GLY A 200 -13.75 2.77 13.29
N ARG A 201 -13.60 3.11 12.00
CA ARG A 201 -13.14 2.17 10.98
C ARG A 201 -11.75 1.59 11.27
N GLN A 202 -10.82 2.42 11.74
CA GLN A 202 -9.47 1.95 12.12
C GLN A 202 -9.54 0.98 13.31
N VAL A 203 -10.34 1.28 14.33
CA VAL A 203 -10.55 0.41 15.48
C VAL A 203 -11.16 -0.91 15.03
N GLU A 204 -12.20 -0.89 14.19
CA GLU A 204 -12.86 -2.09 13.66
C GLU A 204 -11.85 -2.99 12.93
N TYR A 205 -11.14 -2.44 11.95
CA TYR A 205 -10.22 -3.22 11.12
C TYR A 205 -9.02 -3.74 11.91
N ASN A 206 -8.36 -2.90 12.70
CA ASN A 206 -7.20 -3.34 13.49
C ASN A 206 -7.60 -4.33 14.58
N THR A 207 -8.81 -4.21 15.14
CA THR A 207 -9.33 -5.22 16.09
C THR A 207 -9.59 -6.54 15.38
N ALA A 208 -10.17 -6.52 14.18
CA ALA A 208 -10.38 -7.72 13.38
C ALA A 208 -9.05 -8.42 13.03
N ILE A 209 -8.05 -7.66 12.55
CA ILE A 209 -6.71 -8.17 12.25
C ILE A 209 -6.04 -8.74 13.50
N SER A 210 -6.10 -8.03 14.63
CA SER A 210 -5.56 -8.50 15.91
C SER A 210 -6.19 -9.83 16.35
N ASN A 211 -7.52 -9.93 16.25
CA ASN A 211 -8.24 -11.16 16.59
C ASN A 211 -7.86 -12.32 15.65
N GLU A 212 -7.71 -12.04 14.35
CA GLU A 212 -7.23 -13.03 13.37
C GLU A 212 -5.82 -13.51 13.75
N GLY A 213 -4.88 -12.59 14.01
CA GLY A 213 -3.51 -12.94 14.42
C GLY A 213 -3.43 -13.74 15.73
N LEU A 214 -4.35 -13.50 16.67
CA LEU A 214 -4.45 -14.28 17.91
C LEU A 214 -5.04 -15.68 17.70
N SER A 215 -5.86 -15.87 16.66
CA SER A 215 -6.59 -17.11 16.39
C SER A 215 -5.97 -17.99 15.29
N GLY A 216 -5.16 -17.41 14.40
CA GLY A 216 -4.46 -18.10 13.34
C GLY A 216 -2.96 -18.29 13.59
N VAL A 217 -2.28 -18.98 12.67
CA VAL A 217 -0.85 -19.32 12.77
C VAL A 217 -0.10 -18.49 11.74
N TYR A 218 0.27 -17.27 12.11
CA TYR A 218 0.94 -16.29 11.25
C TYR A 218 2.31 -15.92 11.81
N GLY A 219 3.26 -15.65 10.90
CA GLY A 219 4.56 -15.09 11.24
C GLY A 219 5.27 -15.75 12.44
N ALA A 220 5.72 -14.90 13.37
CA ALA A 220 6.38 -15.32 14.60
C ALA A 220 5.39 -15.70 15.72
N GLN A 221 4.10 -15.46 15.53
CA GLN A 221 3.04 -15.71 16.51
C GLN A 221 3.30 -15.01 17.85
N ALA A 222 3.94 -13.84 17.82
CA ALA A 222 4.34 -13.10 19.01
C ALA A 222 3.15 -12.84 19.94
N GLY A 223 1.98 -12.48 19.38
CA GLY A 223 0.77 -12.28 20.17
C GLY A 223 0.31 -13.55 20.91
N ARG A 224 0.31 -14.68 20.22
CA ARG A 224 -0.08 -15.98 20.79
C ARG A 224 0.91 -16.46 21.86
N VAL A 225 2.21 -16.31 21.58
CA VAL A 225 3.27 -16.66 22.54
C VAL A 225 3.12 -15.82 23.81
N LEU A 226 2.92 -14.50 23.69
CA LEU A 226 2.71 -13.63 24.84
C LEU A 226 1.51 -14.03 25.70
N LEU A 227 0.40 -14.47 25.10
CA LEU A 227 -0.74 -15.01 25.85
C LEU A 227 -0.43 -16.38 26.48
N GLY A 228 0.22 -17.27 25.73
CA GLY A 228 0.52 -18.63 26.17
C GLY A 228 1.56 -18.71 27.29
N THR A 229 2.54 -17.80 27.30
CA THR A 229 3.61 -17.77 28.31
C THR A 229 3.39 -16.72 29.41
N GLY A 230 2.49 -15.76 29.18
CA GLY A 230 2.18 -14.69 30.12
C GLY A 230 1.07 -15.03 31.12
N GLN A 231 0.47 -14.00 31.73
CA GLN A 231 -0.75 -14.11 32.52
C GLN A 231 -1.93 -13.58 31.69
N PRO A 232 -2.77 -14.45 31.08
CA PRO A 232 -3.86 -14.01 30.19
C PRO A 232 -4.88 -13.08 30.86
N ALA A 233 -5.01 -13.15 32.19
CA ALA A 233 -5.92 -12.29 32.94
C ALA A 233 -5.37 -10.86 33.16
N ASP A 234 -4.06 -10.63 33.00
CA ASP A 234 -3.47 -9.30 33.11
C ASP A 234 -3.83 -8.45 31.87
N PRO A 235 -4.53 -7.31 32.04
CA PRO A 235 -4.83 -6.39 30.95
C PRO A 235 -3.57 -5.96 30.16
N ARG A 236 -2.41 -5.85 30.81
CA ARG A 236 -1.15 -5.46 30.14
C ARG A 236 -0.66 -6.55 29.20
N THR A 237 -0.74 -7.82 29.61
CA THR A 237 -0.41 -8.96 28.74
C THR A 237 -1.35 -9.02 27.55
N ARG A 238 -2.65 -8.85 27.77
CA ARG A 238 -3.65 -8.82 26.69
C ARG A 238 -3.40 -7.70 25.68
N ALA A 239 -3.11 -6.49 26.17
CA ALA A 239 -2.81 -5.34 25.30
C ALA A 239 -1.56 -5.57 24.45
N LYS A 240 -0.47 -6.07 25.05
CA LYS A 240 0.76 -6.40 24.32
C LYS A 240 0.53 -7.49 23.28
N ALA A 241 -0.20 -8.53 23.66
CA ALA A 241 -0.50 -9.65 22.77
C ALA A 241 -1.37 -9.21 21.58
N ALA A 242 -2.43 -8.43 21.83
CA ALA A 242 -3.29 -7.92 20.78
C ALA A 242 -2.52 -7.02 19.79
N ALA A 243 -1.68 -6.13 20.29
CA ALA A 243 -0.84 -5.28 19.45
C ALA A 243 0.16 -6.12 18.62
N ALA A 244 0.83 -7.09 19.23
CA ALA A 244 1.78 -7.97 18.52
C ALA A 244 1.08 -8.85 17.47
N ALA A 245 -0.09 -9.39 17.79
CA ALA A 245 -0.88 -10.21 16.86
C ALA A 245 -1.34 -9.43 15.63
N GLY A 246 -1.58 -8.12 15.76
CA GLY A 246 -1.90 -7.27 14.61
C GLY A 246 -0.74 -7.14 13.60
N SER A 247 0.48 -7.54 13.98
CA SER A 247 1.69 -7.47 13.16
C SER A 247 2.24 -8.84 12.72
N ASP A 248 1.69 -9.94 13.24
CA ASP A 248 2.11 -11.32 12.93
C ASP A 248 1.61 -11.76 11.54
#